data_AF-A0A1C5MV72-F1
#
_entry.id   AF-A0A1C5MV72-F1
#
_cell.length_a   1.000
_cell.length_b   1.000
_cell.length_c   1.000
_cell.angle_alpha   90.00
_cell.angle_beta   90.00
_cell.angle_gamma   90.00
#
_symmetry.space_group_name_H-M   'P 1'
#
loop_
_entity.id
_entity.type
_entity.pdbx_description
1 polymer ?
#
loop_
_entity_poly.entity_id
_entity_poly.type
_entity_poly.pdbx_seq_one_letter_code
_entity_poly.pdbx_strand_id
1 'polypeptide(L)'
;MLFYYTKVQVNELMTPSLLIEQVIYWIQHTKNKMKDLNYDHSLYYSLKEKHKSLEIKDFKTKNILGIQFITDHNYKKNQFTIEILYHYQQEILELSFYKEISNESKYISKISIPKIFPMILESNYIQKDHDLSIQSTPHFINERTVNQLLKKSYHLPIIILYKNKKCLVNPFILNQELYGMCHIIVIPTNKEINYVKINYPNNEKEKLFYEKNFIQTLIQHIRYYMLQENEFYSFSELQQFELLQSYQDDAISSVEVQELFLNEIKNIEKDIIDLQKEYQNKKDILEKLTNINQEYNHLLKQDDEALITIHQDNYKEYQEYIFSIIHKTLMNLSPDDTYRKRDLLKSIERKHQL
;
A
#
# COMPACT_ATOMS: atom_id res chain seq x y z
N MET A 1 11.13 -19.12 -20.82
CA MET A 1 10.97 -18.51 -22.17
C MET A 1 9.48 -18.43 -22.50
N LEU A 2 9.03 -17.30 -23.06
CA LEU A 2 7.66 -17.13 -23.53
C LEU A 2 7.47 -17.93 -24.84
N PHE A 3 6.44 -18.78 -24.87
CA PHE A 3 6.16 -19.70 -25.98
C PHE A 3 4.92 -19.34 -26.77
N TYR A 4 3.99 -18.63 -26.15
CA TYR A 4 2.75 -18.20 -26.76
C TYR A 4 2.32 -16.89 -26.11
N TYR A 5 1.88 -15.97 -26.96
CA TYR A 5 1.32 -14.69 -26.56
C TYR A 5 0.19 -14.34 -27.54
N THR A 6 -0.95 -13.90 -27.02
CA THR A 6 -1.95 -13.20 -27.81
C THR A 6 -2.59 -12.08 -27.01
N LYS A 7 -3.06 -11.06 -27.73
CA LYS A 7 -3.77 -9.89 -27.23
C LYS A 7 -5.01 -9.72 -28.07
N VAL A 8 -6.18 -9.75 -27.43
CA VAL A 8 -7.48 -9.73 -28.11
C VAL A 8 -8.44 -8.77 -27.42
N GLN A 9 -9.36 -8.21 -28.20
CA GLN A 9 -10.42 -7.36 -27.66
C GLN A 9 -11.58 -8.23 -27.17
N VAL A 10 -12.15 -7.87 -26.02
CA VAL A 10 -13.33 -8.51 -25.44
C VAL A 10 -14.52 -7.58 -25.49
N ASN A 11 -15.73 -8.09 -25.38
CA ASN A 11 -16.93 -7.27 -25.33
C ASN A 11 -17.31 -6.89 -23.89
N GLU A 12 -18.25 -5.96 -23.78
CA GLU A 12 -18.80 -5.44 -22.52
C GLU A 12 -19.40 -6.50 -21.58
N LEU A 13 -19.68 -7.71 -22.08
CA LEU A 13 -20.21 -8.82 -21.28
C LEU A 13 -19.11 -9.54 -20.48
N MET A 14 -17.84 -9.38 -20.87
CA MET A 14 -16.72 -9.95 -20.14
C MET A 14 -16.55 -9.23 -18.81
N THR A 15 -16.47 -9.99 -17.71
CA THR A 15 -16.21 -9.44 -16.37
C THR A 15 -15.06 -10.17 -15.69
N PRO A 16 -14.37 -9.53 -14.73
CA PRO A 16 -13.33 -10.18 -13.94
C PRO A 16 -13.79 -11.51 -13.33
N SER A 17 -14.97 -11.53 -12.70
CA SER A 17 -15.53 -12.73 -12.07
C SER A 17 -15.77 -13.87 -13.07
N LEU A 18 -16.35 -13.56 -14.23
CA LEU A 18 -16.62 -14.53 -15.28
C LEU A 18 -15.34 -15.15 -15.87
N LEU A 19 -14.29 -14.34 -16.01
CA LEU A 19 -12.99 -14.85 -16.44
C LEU A 19 -12.39 -15.81 -15.41
N ILE A 20 -12.46 -15.45 -14.12
CA ILE A 20 -11.98 -16.31 -13.04
C ILE A 20 -12.76 -17.63 -13.03
N GLU A 21 -14.09 -17.59 -13.17
CA GLU A 21 -14.92 -18.80 -13.23
C GLU A 21 -14.50 -19.75 -14.36
N GLN A 22 -14.19 -19.22 -15.55
CA GLN A 22 -13.65 -20.02 -16.66
C GLN A 22 -12.32 -20.70 -16.28
N VAL A 23 -11.41 -19.98 -15.64
CA VAL A 23 -10.13 -20.54 -15.19
C VAL A 23 -10.34 -21.61 -14.12
N ILE A 24 -11.16 -21.34 -13.10
CA ILE A 24 -11.49 -22.27 -12.02
C ILE A 24 -12.12 -23.54 -12.58
N TYR A 25 -13.09 -23.40 -13.50
CA TYR A 25 -13.70 -24.53 -14.20
C TYR A 25 -12.64 -25.38 -14.91
N TRP A 26 -11.73 -24.77 -15.66
CA TRP A 26 -10.65 -25.48 -16.34
C TRP A 26 -9.70 -26.20 -15.39
N ILE A 27 -9.34 -25.58 -14.26
CA ILE A 27 -8.50 -26.24 -13.25
C ILE A 27 -9.22 -27.48 -12.72
N GLN A 28 -10.48 -27.36 -12.31
CA GLN A 28 -11.26 -28.46 -11.72
C GLN A 28 -11.50 -29.63 -12.67
N HIS A 29 -11.62 -29.38 -13.98
CA HIS A 29 -12.03 -30.37 -14.99
C HIS A 29 -10.87 -30.88 -15.87
N THR A 30 -9.62 -30.61 -15.50
CA THR A 30 -8.45 -31.11 -16.23
C THR A 30 -7.43 -31.76 -15.30
N LYS A 31 -6.33 -32.28 -15.87
CA LYS A 31 -5.16 -32.78 -15.10
C LYS A 31 -4.53 -31.71 -14.19
N ASN A 32 -4.91 -30.44 -14.38
CA ASN A 32 -4.44 -29.33 -13.58
C ASN A 32 -5.17 -29.20 -12.24
N LYS A 33 -6.21 -30.01 -11.99
CA LYS A 33 -6.95 -30.06 -10.72
C LYS A 33 -6.04 -29.95 -9.49
N MET A 34 -6.37 -28.98 -8.66
CA MET A 34 -5.79 -28.75 -7.33
C MET A 34 -6.78 -29.32 -6.31
N LYS A 35 -6.26 -30.09 -5.35
CA LYS A 35 -7.05 -30.79 -4.32
C LYS A 35 -7.68 -29.82 -3.33
N ASP A 36 -6.93 -28.80 -2.94
CA ASP A 36 -7.31 -27.87 -1.88
C ASP A 36 -7.98 -26.60 -2.45
N LEU A 37 -8.37 -26.63 -3.73
CA LEU A 37 -9.03 -25.53 -4.40
C LEU A 37 -10.46 -25.35 -3.89
N ASN A 38 -10.61 -24.37 -2.99
CA ASN A 38 -11.87 -23.83 -2.54
C ASN A 38 -11.90 -22.34 -2.88
N TYR A 39 -12.44 -21.99 -4.04
CA TYR A 39 -12.52 -20.61 -4.51
C TYR A 39 -13.73 -19.90 -3.88
N ASP A 40 -13.51 -18.72 -3.32
CA ASP A 40 -14.45 -17.94 -2.53
C ASP A 40 -15.09 -16.77 -3.30
N HIS A 41 -14.98 -16.75 -4.63
CA HIS A 41 -15.41 -15.65 -5.50
C HIS A 41 -14.66 -14.31 -5.28
N SER A 42 -13.51 -14.35 -4.60
CA SER A 42 -12.64 -13.18 -4.40
C SER A 42 -11.86 -12.81 -5.66
N LEU A 43 -11.55 -11.52 -5.81
CA LEU A 43 -10.57 -11.01 -6.79
C LEU A 43 -9.11 -11.12 -6.29
N TYR A 44 -8.93 -11.61 -5.07
CA TYR A 44 -7.64 -11.92 -4.45
C TYR A 44 -7.68 -13.35 -3.92
N TYR A 45 -6.92 -14.24 -4.56
CA TYR A 45 -6.87 -15.64 -4.19
C TYR A 45 -5.46 -16.19 -4.42
N SER A 46 -4.91 -16.91 -3.45
CA SER A 46 -3.62 -17.58 -3.62
C SER A 46 -3.71 -18.98 -3.04
N LEU A 47 -3.35 -19.97 -3.86
CA LEU A 47 -3.26 -21.36 -3.45
C LEU A 47 -1.96 -21.94 -3.98
N LYS A 48 -1.19 -22.57 -3.08
CA LYS A 48 0.06 -23.25 -3.43
C LYS A 48 0.02 -24.69 -2.93
N GLU A 49 0.13 -25.61 -3.87
CA GLU A 49 0.36 -27.03 -3.64
C GLU A 49 1.81 -27.39 -4.02
N LYS A 50 2.23 -28.62 -3.72
CA LYS A 50 3.61 -29.07 -3.94
C LYS A 50 4.17 -28.84 -5.35
N HIS A 51 3.32 -28.93 -6.38
CA HIS A 51 3.73 -28.85 -7.79
C HIS A 51 2.86 -27.89 -8.62
N LYS A 52 2.00 -27.11 -7.98
CA LYS A 52 1.03 -26.25 -8.65
C LYS A 52 0.79 -25.03 -7.80
N SER A 53 0.62 -23.87 -8.43
CA SER A 53 0.10 -22.70 -7.74
C SER A 53 -0.88 -21.96 -8.64
N LEU A 54 -1.87 -21.35 -7.99
CA LEU A 54 -2.82 -20.42 -8.60
C LEU A 54 -2.74 -19.13 -7.80
N GLU A 55 -2.54 -18.02 -8.49
CA GLU A 55 -2.66 -16.68 -7.94
C GLU A 55 -3.64 -15.87 -8.79
N ILE A 56 -4.58 -15.20 -8.14
CA ILE A 56 -5.53 -14.28 -8.72
C ILE A 56 -5.37 -12.98 -7.95
N LYS A 57 -5.16 -11.88 -8.68
CA LYS A 57 -4.95 -10.57 -8.09
C LYS A 57 -5.54 -9.48 -8.97
N ASP A 58 -6.32 -8.59 -8.36
CA ASP A 58 -6.75 -7.34 -8.99
C ASP A 58 -5.72 -6.25 -8.72
N PHE A 59 -4.98 -5.89 -9.77
CA PHE A 59 -4.00 -4.81 -9.78
C PHE A 59 -4.73 -3.48 -10.01
N LYS A 60 -5.35 -2.97 -8.94
CA LYS A 60 -6.23 -1.78 -8.98
C LYS A 60 -5.57 -0.55 -9.57
N THR A 61 -4.27 -0.38 -9.34
CA THR A 61 -3.48 0.77 -9.81
C THR A 61 -3.42 0.84 -11.34
N LYS A 62 -3.59 -0.29 -12.04
CA LYS A 62 -3.55 -0.40 -13.49
C LYS A 62 -4.89 -0.82 -14.11
N ASN A 63 -5.91 -1.07 -13.30
CA ASN A 63 -7.18 -1.65 -13.74
C ASN A 63 -7.01 -2.99 -14.48
N ILE A 64 -6.18 -3.88 -13.91
CA ILE A 64 -5.85 -5.19 -14.51
C ILE A 64 -6.20 -6.29 -13.52
N LEU A 65 -7.06 -7.23 -13.92
CA LEU A 65 -7.15 -8.52 -13.26
C LEU A 65 -6.04 -9.43 -13.80
N GLY A 66 -5.14 -9.90 -12.93
CA GLY A 66 -4.16 -10.91 -13.28
C GLY A 66 -4.51 -12.28 -12.69
N ILE A 67 -4.29 -13.31 -13.50
CA ILE A 67 -4.39 -14.71 -13.07
C ILE A 67 -3.12 -15.43 -13.51
N GLN A 68 -2.38 -15.98 -12.56
CA GLN A 68 -1.18 -16.77 -12.81
C GLN A 68 -1.38 -18.20 -12.32
N PHE A 69 -1.14 -19.17 -13.21
CA PHE A 69 -1.15 -20.59 -12.87
C PHE A 69 0.19 -21.23 -13.23
N ILE A 70 0.87 -21.77 -12.23
CA ILE A 70 2.18 -22.41 -12.39
C ILE A 70 2.03 -23.91 -12.14
N THR A 71 2.72 -24.72 -12.96
CA THR A 71 2.89 -26.14 -12.69
C THR A 71 4.33 -26.57 -12.84
N ASP A 72 4.81 -27.29 -11.82
CA ASP A 72 6.12 -27.91 -11.81
C ASP A 72 6.00 -29.39 -12.18
N HIS A 73 6.84 -29.84 -13.09
CA HIS A 73 7.03 -31.27 -13.34
C HIS A 73 8.38 -31.71 -12.79
N ASN A 74 8.40 -32.10 -11.50
CA ASN A 74 9.62 -32.49 -10.78
C ASN A 74 10.44 -33.57 -11.50
N TYR A 75 9.79 -34.54 -12.16
CA TYR A 75 10.50 -35.59 -12.90
C TYR A 75 11.22 -35.08 -14.16
N LYS A 76 10.82 -33.93 -14.71
CA LYS A 76 11.33 -33.38 -15.96
C LYS A 76 12.06 -32.04 -15.77
N LYS A 77 12.15 -31.53 -14.53
CA LYS A 77 12.73 -30.21 -14.19
C LYS A 77 12.24 -29.10 -15.14
N ASN A 78 10.94 -29.14 -15.44
CA ASN A 78 10.26 -28.21 -16.32
C ASN A 78 9.16 -27.51 -15.53
N GLN A 79 9.09 -26.19 -15.65
CA GLN A 79 8.01 -25.37 -15.12
C GLN A 79 7.20 -24.80 -16.29
N PHE A 80 5.88 -24.77 -16.11
CA PHE A 80 4.96 -24.14 -17.04
C PHE A 80 4.19 -23.06 -16.31
N THR A 81 4.15 -21.86 -16.87
CA THR A 81 3.44 -20.72 -16.31
C THR A 81 2.44 -20.22 -17.34
N ILE A 82 1.18 -20.12 -16.92
CA ILE A 82 0.10 -19.51 -17.67
C ILE A 82 -0.22 -18.20 -16.98
N GLU A 83 -0.23 -17.11 -17.75
CA GLU A 83 -0.67 -15.81 -17.29
C GLU A 83 -1.83 -15.35 -18.16
N ILE A 84 -2.85 -14.83 -17.51
CA ILE A 84 -4.03 -14.25 -18.14
C ILE A 84 -4.19 -12.88 -17.50
N LEU A 85 -4.07 -11.82 -18.30
CA LEU A 85 -4.25 -10.45 -17.85
C LEU A 85 -5.45 -9.85 -18.55
N TYR A 86 -6.39 -9.34 -17.76
CA TYR A 86 -7.58 -8.69 -18.26
C TYR A 86 -7.60 -7.22 -17.86
N HIS A 87 -7.38 -6.37 -18.85
CA HIS A 87 -7.44 -4.92 -18.76
C HIS A 87 -8.90 -4.48 -18.89
N TYR A 88 -9.65 -4.55 -17.80
CA TYR A 88 -11.11 -4.43 -17.84
C TYR A 88 -11.61 -3.05 -18.30
N GLN A 89 -10.83 -1.98 -18.10
CA GLN A 89 -11.18 -0.66 -18.63
C GLN A 89 -10.93 -0.53 -20.14
N GLN A 90 -9.94 -1.23 -20.66
CA GLN A 90 -9.56 -1.19 -22.08
C GLN A 90 -10.26 -2.28 -22.90
N GLU A 91 -10.96 -3.19 -22.23
CA GLU A 91 -11.58 -4.38 -22.84
C GLU A 91 -10.54 -5.22 -23.62
N ILE A 92 -9.34 -5.36 -23.05
CA ILE A 92 -8.24 -6.12 -23.65
C ILE A 92 -7.91 -7.33 -22.77
N LEU A 93 -7.80 -8.49 -23.39
CA LEU A 93 -7.35 -9.73 -22.77
C LEU A 93 -6.02 -10.17 -23.36
N GLU A 94 -5.04 -10.40 -22.49
CA GLU A 94 -3.71 -10.90 -22.83
C GLU A 94 -3.53 -12.31 -22.27
N LEU A 95 -3.04 -13.23 -23.12
CA LEU A 95 -2.85 -14.64 -22.79
C LEU A 95 -1.40 -15.02 -23.06
N SER A 96 -0.66 -15.34 -22.00
CA SER A 96 0.77 -15.63 -22.05
C SER A 96 1.07 -17.01 -21.50
N PHE A 97 1.94 -17.75 -22.20
CA PHE A 97 2.38 -19.05 -21.73
C PHE A 97 3.90 -19.19 -21.80
N TYR A 98 4.49 -19.38 -20.64
CA TYR A 98 5.91 -19.56 -20.46
C TYR A 98 6.22 -21.01 -20.15
N LYS A 99 7.39 -21.43 -20.62
CA LYS A 99 8.00 -22.68 -20.20
C LYS A 99 9.44 -22.41 -19.83
N GLU A 100 9.80 -22.91 -18.66
CA GLU A 100 11.16 -22.91 -18.15
C GLU A 100 11.66 -24.34 -18.11
N ILE A 101 12.87 -24.53 -18.64
CA ILE A 101 13.54 -25.83 -18.72
C ILE A 101 14.85 -25.63 -17.97
N SER A 102 15.04 -26.39 -16.89
CA SER A 102 16.33 -26.41 -16.22
C SER A 102 17.41 -26.95 -17.17
N ASN A 103 18.63 -26.41 -17.08
CA ASN A 103 19.79 -26.88 -17.85
C ASN A 103 20.09 -28.37 -17.65
N GLU A 104 19.61 -28.97 -16.56
CA GLU A 104 19.79 -30.37 -16.23
C GLU A 104 18.69 -31.29 -16.81
N SER A 105 17.70 -30.72 -17.51
CA SER A 105 16.62 -31.48 -18.11
C SER A 105 17.09 -32.25 -19.35
N LYS A 106 16.96 -33.57 -19.31
CA LYS A 106 17.22 -34.44 -20.47
C LYS A 106 16.06 -34.48 -21.47
N TYR A 107 14.97 -33.74 -21.23
CA TYR A 107 13.73 -33.90 -21.99
C TYR A 107 13.08 -32.56 -22.35
N ILE A 108 13.09 -32.25 -23.65
CA ILE A 108 12.36 -31.13 -24.24
C ILE A 108 11.02 -31.67 -24.78
N SER A 109 9.93 -31.55 -24.02
CA SER A 109 8.58 -31.87 -24.54
C SER A 109 8.22 -30.98 -25.74
N LYS A 110 7.50 -31.55 -26.72
CA LYS A 110 6.71 -30.77 -27.67
C LYS A 110 5.75 -29.86 -26.88
N ILE A 111 5.69 -28.60 -27.28
CA ILE A 111 4.91 -27.58 -26.60
C ILE A 111 3.66 -27.31 -27.43
N SER A 112 2.51 -27.40 -26.77
CA SER A 112 1.22 -27.07 -27.33
C SER A 112 0.62 -25.90 -26.55
N ILE A 113 -0.24 -25.13 -27.22
CA ILE A 113 -1.03 -24.08 -26.58
C ILE A 113 -1.85 -24.68 -25.42
N PRO A 114 -1.83 -24.08 -24.22
CA PRO A 114 -2.67 -24.51 -23.10
C PRO A 114 -4.16 -24.57 -23.48
N LYS A 115 -4.86 -25.64 -23.09
CA LYS A 115 -6.28 -25.82 -23.43
C LYS A 115 -7.22 -24.71 -22.94
N ILE A 116 -6.82 -23.99 -21.89
CA ILE A 116 -7.56 -22.82 -21.39
C ILE A 116 -7.61 -21.70 -22.42
N PHE A 117 -6.59 -21.53 -23.26
CA PHE A 117 -6.60 -20.42 -24.24
C PHE A 117 -7.64 -20.62 -25.34
N PRO A 118 -7.73 -21.77 -26.04
CA PRO A 118 -8.86 -22.01 -26.92
C PRO A 118 -10.21 -21.90 -26.21
N MET A 119 -10.33 -22.41 -24.98
CA MET A 119 -11.59 -22.32 -24.23
C MET A 119 -12.06 -20.87 -24.01
N ILE A 120 -11.13 -19.97 -23.68
CA ILE A 120 -11.44 -18.54 -23.52
C ILE A 120 -11.66 -17.88 -24.88
N LEU A 121 -10.81 -18.18 -25.86
CA LEU A 121 -10.83 -17.55 -27.18
C LEU A 121 -12.06 -17.91 -28.02
N GLU A 122 -12.66 -19.09 -27.78
CA GLU A 122 -13.90 -19.55 -28.40
C GLU A 122 -15.16 -19.07 -27.66
N SER A 123 -14.99 -18.38 -26.54
CA SER A 123 -16.13 -17.84 -25.80
C SER A 123 -16.81 -16.71 -26.59
N ASN A 124 -18.10 -16.49 -26.31
CA ASN A 124 -18.85 -15.38 -26.91
C ASN A 124 -18.42 -13.99 -26.40
N TYR A 125 -17.40 -13.93 -25.55
CA TYR A 125 -16.88 -12.69 -24.97
C TYR A 125 -15.77 -12.06 -25.84
N ILE A 126 -15.18 -12.82 -26.76
CA ILE A 126 -14.14 -12.32 -27.65
C ILE A 126 -14.76 -11.60 -28.83
N GLN A 127 -14.34 -10.35 -29.06
CA GLN A 127 -14.77 -9.59 -30.23
C GLN A 127 -14.09 -10.12 -31.50
N LYS A 128 -14.78 -9.93 -32.63
CA LYS A 128 -14.16 -10.18 -33.94
C LYS A 128 -13.12 -9.11 -34.24
N ASP A 129 -12.03 -9.53 -34.86
CA ASP A 129 -11.06 -8.60 -35.43
C ASP A 129 -11.61 -8.15 -36.79
N HIS A 130 -12.40 -7.08 -36.76
CA HIS A 130 -13.27 -6.67 -37.86
C HIS A 130 -14.18 -7.81 -38.35
N ASP A 131 -13.93 -8.33 -39.55
CA ASP A 131 -14.75 -9.38 -40.17
C ASP A 131 -14.28 -10.79 -39.79
N LEU A 132 -13.12 -10.92 -39.13
CA LEU A 132 -12.50 -12.21 -38.85
C LEU A 132 -12.67 -12.56 -37.36
N SER A 133 -13.48 -13.60 -37.11
CA SER A 133 -13.54 -14.22 -35.79
C SER A 133 -12.32 -15.11 -35.55
N ILE A 134 -11.90 -15.21 -34.29
CA ILE A 134 -10.98 -16.26 -33.85
C ILE A 134 -11.77 -17.57 -33.81
N GLN A 135 -11.29 -18.59 -34.50
CA GLN A 135 -11.99 -19.88 -34.63
C GLN A 135 -11.02 -21.03 -34.86
N SER A 136 -11.44 -22.25 -34.49
CA SER A 136 -10.64 -23.48 -34.57
C SER A 136 -10.35 -23.96 -35.99
N THR A 137 -11.04 -23.39 -36.99
CA THR A 137 -10.85 -23.71 -38.40
C THR A 137 -10.28 -22.51 -39.18
N PRO A 138 -9.48 -22.77 -40.23
CA PRO A 138 -9.04 -21.70 -41.13
C PRO A 138 -10.21 -21.05 -41.87
N HIS A 139 -10.06 -19.78 -42.20
CA HIS A 139 -11.01 -19.03 -43.03
C HIS A 139 -10.86 -19.38 -44.50
N PHE A 140 -11.81 -20.11 -45.09
CA PHE A 140 -11.80 -20.40 -46.53
C PHE A 140 -12.49 -19.28 -47.30
N ILE A 141 -11.71 -18.45 -47.99
CA ILE A 141 -12.19 -17.21 -48.62
C ILE A 141 -11.64 -17.11 -50.05
N ASN A 142 -12.45 -16.59 -50.97
CA ASN A 142 -12.01 -16.34 -52.36
C ASN A 142 -11.08 -15.11 -52.47
N GLU A 143 -10.28 -15.05 -53.53
CA GLU A 143 -9.27 -13.99 -53.73
C GLU A 143 -9.86 -12.56 -53.77
N ARG A 144 -11.08 -12.38 -54.32
CA ARG A 144 -11.73 -11.06 -54.41
C ARG A 144 -12.07 -10.52 -53.01
N THR A 145 -12.63 -11.37 -52.16
CA THR A 145 -12.99 -11.01 -50.78
C THR A 145 -11.73 -10.75 -49.96
N VAL A 146 -10.66 -11.53 -50.13
CA VAL A 146 -9.39 -11.26 -49.42
C VAL A 146 -8.83 -9.88 -49.75
N ASN A 147 -8.88 -9.45 -51.01
CA ASN A 147 -8.42 -8.10 -51.37
C ASN A 147 -9.26 -6.97 -50.75
N GLN A 148 -10.52 -7.23 -50.37
CA GLN A 148 -11.34 -6.28 -49.62
C GLN A 148 -10.97 -6.28 -48.14
N LEU A 149 -10.75 -7.46 -47.55
CA LEU A 149 -10.29 -7.60 -46.16
C LEU A 149 -8.98 -6.83 -45.96
N LEU A 150 -7.99 -7.05 -46.83
CA LEU A 150 -6.65 -6.43 -46.73
C LEU A 150 -6.61 -4.89 -46.91
N LYS A 151 -7.77 -4.22 -47.05
CA LYS A 151 -7.88 -2.76 -46.98
C LYS A 151 -8.14 -2.25 -45.56
N LYS A 152 -8.50 -3.13 -44.63
CA LYS A 152 -8.71 -2.83 -43.21
C LYS A 152 -7.43 -3.11 -42.42
N SER A 153 -7.27 -2.47 -41.26
CA SER A 153 -6.15 -2.68 -40.35
C SER A 153 -6.58 -3.62 -39.24
N TYR A 154 -6.06 -4.84 -39.25
CA TYR A 154 -6.40 -5.87 -38.27
C TYR A 154 -5.43 -5.82 -37.10
N HIS A 155 -5.90 -6.22 -35.91
CA HIS A 155 -5.06 -6.27 -34.71
C HIS A 155 -4.15 -7.51 -34.71
N LEU A 156 -4.58 -8.59 -35.34
CA LEU A 156 -3.79 -9.80 -35.49
C LEU A 156 -3.19 -9.91 -36.91
N PRO A 157 -1.97 -10.47 -37.04
CA PRO A 157 -1.42 -10.83 -38.35
C PRO A 157 -2.37 -11.72 -39.15
N ILE A 158 -2.39 -11.53 -40.47
CA ILE A 158 -3.14 -12.38 -41.39
C ILE A 158 -2.16 -13.20 -42.24
N ILE A 159 -2.25 -14.51 -42.13
CA ILE A 159 -1.52 -15.46 -42.97
C ILE A 159 -2.44 -15.90 -44.10
N ILE A 160 -2.01 -15.66 -45.34
CA ILE A 160 -2.72 -16.08 -46.54
C ILE A 160 -1.99 -17.28 -47.14
N LEU A 161 -2.66 -18.42 -47.10
CA LEU A 161 -2.24 -19.68 -47.68
C LEU A 161 -2.97 -19.93 -49.00
N TYR A 162 -2.22 -20.03 -50.08
CA TYR A 162 -2.76 -20.44 -51.38
C TYR A 162 -2.80 -21.97 -51.44
N LYS A 163 -4.00 -22.56 -51.35
CA LYS A 163 -4.17 -24.01 -51.40
C LYS A 163 -4.42 -24.47 -52.82
N ASN A 164 -3.41 -25.11 -53.39
CA ASN A 164 -3.50 -25.91 -54.61
C ASN A 164 -3.27 -27.40 -54.31
N LYS A 165 -3.33 -28.26 -55.34
CA LYS A 165 -3.11 -29.71 -55.23
C LYS A 165 -1.71 -30.08 -54.71
N LYS A 166 -0.69 -29.27 -54.97
CA LYS A 166 0.71 -29.51 -54.58
C LYS A 166 1.10 -28.87 -53.25
N CYS A 167 0.23 -28.07 -52.63
CA CYS A 167 0.51 -27.39 -51.38
C CYS A 167 0.58 -28.41 -50.23
N LEU A 168 1.76 -28.58 -49.66
CA LEU A 168 2.10 -29.55 -48.61
C LEU A 168 1.71 -29.07 -47.21
N VAL A 169 1.41 -27.79 -47.04
CA VAL A 169 1.01 -27.22 -45.74
C VAL A 169 -0.45 -27.59 -45.47
N ASN A 170 -0.68 -28.24 -44.33
CA ASN A 170 -2.04 -28.48 -43.83
C ASN A 170 -2.51 -27.22 -43.07
N PRO A 171 -3.52 -26.49 -43.57
CA PRO A 171 -3.98 -25.25 -42.93
C PRO A 171 -4.58 -25.48 -41.55
N PHE A 172 -5.18 -26.66 -41.28
CA PHE A 172 -5.75 -26.97 -39.97
C PHE A 172 -4.66 -27.15 -38.91
N ILE A 173 -3.55 -27.83 -39.25
CA ILE A 173 -2.41 -27.97 -38.34
C ILE A 173 -1.79 -26.60 -38.05
N LEU A 174 -1.64 -25.77 -39.09
CA LEU A 174 -1.13 -24.42 -38.92
C LEU A 174 -2.04 -23.58 -38.00
N ASN A 175 -3.37 -23.69 -38.16
CA ASN A 175 -4.34 -22.98 -37.32
C ASN A 175 -4.27 -23.42 -35.86
N GLN A 176 -4.05 -24.71 -35.60
CA GLN A 176 -3.89 -25.23 -34.25
C GLN A 176 -2.60 -24.76 -33.58
N GLU A 177 -1.49 -24.69 -34.31
CA GLU A 177 -0.19 -24.31 -33.74
C GLU A 177 -0.04 -22.78 -33.54
N LEU A 178 -0.84 -21.97 -34.27
CA LEU A 178 -0.88 -20.51 -34.20
C LEU A 178 -2.22 -19.95 -33.68
N TYR A 179 -3.00 -20.80 -33.01
CA TYR A 179 -4.37 -20.48 -32.63
C TYR A 179 -4.44 -19.19 -31.79
N GLY A 180 -5.21 -18.20 -32.26
CA GLY A 180 -5.35 -16.90 -31.60
C GLY A 180 -4.16 -15.95 -31.77
N MET A 181 -3.03 -16.36 -32.36
CA MET A 181 -1.88 -15.47 -32.64
C MET A 181 -1.99 -14.76 -33.99
N CYS A 182 -2.78 -15.32 -34.91
CA CYS A 182 -2.98 -14.78 -36.25
C CYS A 182 -4.27 -15.36 -36.86
N HIS A 183 -4.79 -14.70 -37.90
CA HIS A 183 -5.83 -15.26 -38.75
C HIS A 183 -5.22 -16.06 -39.89
N ILE A 184 -5.73 -17.27 -40.12
CA ILE A 184 -5.31 -18.08 -41.28
C ILE A 184 -6.42 -18.05 -42.33
N ILE A 185 -6.11 -17.43 -43.46
CA ILE A 185 -6.96 -17.39 -44.64
C ILE A 185 -6.44 -18.37 -45.68
N VAL A 186 -7.32 -19.23 -46.17
CA VAL A 186 -7.03 -20.19 -47.22
C VAL A 186 -7.74 -19.76 -48.50
N ILE A 187 -6.96 -19.53 -49.56
CA ILE A 187 -7.46 -19.22 -50.90
C ILE A 187 -7.27 -20.47 -51.77
N PRO A 188 -8.34 -21.18 -52.16
CA PRO A 188 -8.25 -22.24 -53.15
C PRO A 188 -7.79 -21.66 -54.48
N THR A 189 -6.76 -22.25 -55.08
CA THR A 189 -6.23 -21.78 -56.37
C THR A 189 -5.66 -22.92 -57.20
N ASN A 190 -5.70 -22.76 -58.52
CA ASN A 190 -5.02 -23.64 -59.47
C ASN A 190 -3.56 -23.22 -59.70
N LYS A 191 -3.16 -22.03 -59.25
CA LYS A 191 -1.80 -21.52 -59.43
C LYS A 191 -0.84 -22.23 -58.47
N GLU A 192 0.31 -22.62 -58.98
CA GLU A 192 1.40 -23.16 -58.17
C GLU A 192 2.09 -22.01 -57.43
N ILE A 193 1.74 -21.84 -56.16
CA ILE A 193 2.31 -20.83 -55.27
C ILE A 193 3.05 -21.57 -54.15
N ASN A 194 4.33 -21.27 -54.01
CA ASN A 194 5.25 -21.90 -53.07
C ASN A 194 5.63 -20.98 -51.89
N TYR A 195 4.77 -20.04 -51.54
CA TYR A 195 4.96 -19.13 -50.41
C TYR A 195 3.65 -18.89 -49.69
N VAL A 196 3.74 -18.51 -48.41
CA VAL A 196 2.64 -17.84 -47.69
C VAL A 196 2.87 -16.34 -47.71
N LYS A 197 1.77 -15.58 -47.77
CA LYS A 197 1.84 -14.13 -47.57
C LYS A 197 1.41 -13.82 -46.15
N ILE A 198 2.17 -12.98 -45.46
CA ILE A 198 1.83 -12.47 -44.14
C ILE A 198 1.50 -10.99 -44.32
N ASN A 199 0.40 -10.55 -43.73
CA ASN A 199 0.01 -9.15 -43.65
C ASN A 199 -0.05 -8.77 -42.18
N TYR A 200 0.81 -7.88 -41.75
CA TYR A 200 0.93 -7.46 -40.37
C TYR A 200 -0.04 -6.32 -40.03
N PRO A 201 -0.38 -6.13 -38.74
CA PRO A 201 -1.17 -5.00 -38.26
C PRO A 201 -0.69 -3.62 -38.72
N ASN A 202 0.63 -3.44 -38.80
CA ASN A 202 1.29 -2.22 -39.30
C ASN A 202 1.21 -2.04 -40.84
N ASN A 203 0.45 -2.90 -41.54
CA ASN A 203 0.30 -2.99 -42.99
C ASN A 203 1.53 -3.45 -43.78
N GLU A 204 2.61 -3.86 -43.10
CA GLU A 204 3.73 -4.50 -43.75
C GLU A 204 3.33 -5.87 -44.30
N LYS A 205 3.94 -6.22 -45.44
CA LYS A 205 3.61 -7.43 -46.19
C LYS A 205 4.87 -8.21 -46.44
N GLU A 206 4.85 -9.47 -46.04
CA GLU A 206 5.97 -10.38 -46.22
C GLU A 206 5.55 -11.61 -47.01
N LYS A 207 6.50 -12.21 -47.73
CA LYS A 207 6.33 -13.51 -48.38
C LYS A 207 7.37 -14.47 -47.82
N LEU A 208 6.91 -15.54 -47.19
CA LEU A 208 7.78 -16.61 -46.68
C LEU A 208 7.66 -17.81 -47.62
N PHE A 209 8.77 -18.19 -48.25
CA PHE A 209 8.83 -19.29 -49.22
C PHE A 209 8.93 -20.66 -48.54
N TYR A 210 8.37 -21.68 -49.17
CA TYR A 210 8.41 -23.04 -48.65
C TYR A 210 9.82 -23.62 -48.69
N GLU A 211 10.31 -24.00 -47.52
CA GLU A 211 11.61 -24.62 -47.31
C GLU A 211 11.49 -25.85 -46.39
N LYS A 212 12.61 -26.53 -46.13
CA LYS A 212 12.64 -27.60 -45.14
C LYS A 212 12.28 -27.02 -43.76
N ASN A 213 11.43 -27.72 -43.00
CA ASN A 213 10.92 -27.28 -41.70
C ASN A 213 10.08 -25.98 -41.73
N PHE A 214 9.54 -25.59 -42.88
CA PHE A 214 8.76 -24.35 -43.08
C PHE A 214 7.74 -24.03 -41.98
N ILE A 215 6.95 -25.01 -41.54
CA ILE A 215 5.93 -24.80 -40.50
C ILE A 215 6.57 -24.30 -39.19
N GLN A 216 7.71 -24.88 -38.79
CA GLN A 216 8.41 -24.46 -37.57
C GLN A 216 8.97 -23.05 -37.71
N THR A 217 9.56 -22.74 -38.87
CA THR A 217 10.06 -21.40 -39.19
C THR A 217 8.95 -20.36 -39.14
N LEU A 218 7.81 -20.63 -39.79
CA LEU A 218 6.65 -19.74 -39.80
C LEU A 218 6.09 -19.52 -38.39
N ILE A 219 5.99 -20.58 -37.58
CA ILE A 219 5.53 -20.48 -36.19
C ILE A 219 6.46 -19.59 -35.37
N GLN A 220 7.78 -19.78 -35.49
CA GLN A 220 8.77 -18.97 -34.78
C GLN A 220 8.72 -17.51 -35.23
N HIS A 221 8.55 -17.28 -36.53
CA HIS A 221 8.46 -15.94 -37.11
C HIS A 221 7.28 -15.14 -36.55
N ILE A 222 6.09 -15.74 -36.54
CA ILE A 222 4.89 -15.11 -35.97
C ILE A 222 5.03 -14.90 -34.46
N ARG A 223 5.59 -15.87 -33.73
CA ARG A 223 5.86 -15.72 -32.30
C ARG A 223 6.80 -14.56 -32.00
N TYR A 224 7.88 -14.44 -32.77
CA TYR A 224 8.83 -13.35 -32.60
C TYR A 224 8.16 -11.99 -32.85
N TYR A 225 7.38 -11.86 -33.92
CA TYR A 225 6.60 -10.65 -34.20
C TYR A 225 5.69 -10.28 -33.01
N MET A 226 4.91 -11.25 -32.51
CA MET A 226 4.00 -11.03 -31.39
C MET A 226 4.71 -10.58 -30.11
N LEU A 227 6.00 -10.90 -29.95
CA LEU A 227 6.80 -10.51 -28.78
C LEU A 227 7.48 -9.15 -28.90
N GLN A 228 7.84 -8.73 -30.12
CA GLN A 228 8.55 -7.45 -30.33
C GLN A 228 7.59 -6.26 -30.41
N GLU A 229 6.45 -6.43 -31.07
CA GLU A 229 5.54 -5.32 -31.36
C GLU A 229 4.52 -5.04 -30.24
N ASN A 230 4.43 -5.93 -29.25
CA ASN A 230 3.52 -5.76 -28.13
C ASN A 230 4.28 -5.39 -26.87
N GLU A 231 3.99 -4.21 -26.32
CA GLU A 231 4.23 -3.95 -24.91
C GLU A 231 3.21 -4.76 -24.10
N PHE A 232 3.70 -5.67 -23.26
CA PHE A 232 2.88 -6.44 -22.34
C PHE A 232 3.53 -6.43 -20.96
N TYR A 233 2.70 -6.53 -19.93
CA TYR A 233 3.17 -6.76 -18.57
C TYR A 233 3.20 -8.26 -18.30
N SER A 234 4.20 -8.74 -17.58
CA SER A 234 4.10 -10.01 -16.87
C SER A 234 3.41 -9.82 -15.54
N PHE A 235 2.80 -10.88 -15.02
CA PHE A 235 2.17 -10.86 -13.70
C PHE A 235 3.15 -10.41 -12.60
N SER A 236 4.40 -10.85 -12.68
CA SER A 236 5.48 -10.47 -11.76
C SER A 236 5.84 -8.99 -11.84
N GLU A 237 5.86 -8.38 -13.03
CA GLU A 237 6.10 -6.94 -13.19
C GLU A 237 4.97 -6.12 -12.56
N LEU A 238 3.72 -6.54 -12.73
CA LEU A 238 2.57 -5.89 -12.08
C LEU A 238 2.68 -5.95 -10.55
N GLN A 239 3.10 -7.10 -9.99
CA GLN A 239 3.36 -7.21 -8.56
C GLN A 239 4.49 -6.28 -8.09
N GLN A 240 5.58 -6.17 -8.86
CA GLN A 240 6.68 -5.27 -8.55
C GLN A 240 6.25 -3.80 -8.59
N PHE A 241 5.40 -3.41 -9.55
CA PHE A 241 4.88 -2.05 -9.61
C PHE A 241 4.04 -1.69 -8.38
N GLU A 242 3.13 -2.57 -7.95
CA GLU A 242 2.36 -2.32 -6.72
C GLU A 242 3.24 -2.26 -5.48
N LEU A 243 4.24 -3.13 -5.37
CA LEU A 243 5.18 -3.11 -4.25
C LEU A 243 6.00 -1.80 -4.23
N LEU A 244 6.45 -1.33 -5.38
CA LEU A 244 7.14 -0.04 -5.48
C LEU A 244 6.23 1.13 -5.12
N GLN A 245 4.96 1.09 -5.53
CA GLN A 245 3.99 2.11 -5.12
C GLN A 245 3.72 2.08 -3.63
N SER A 246 3.56 0.91 -3.00
CA SER A 246 3.35 0.85 -1.54
C SER A 246 4.55 1.44 -0.79
N TYR A 247 5.78 1.20 -1.24
CA TYR A 247 6.96 1.83 -0.63
C TYR A 247 7.00 3.35 -0.83
N GLN A 248 6.54 3.85 -1.98
CA GLN A 248 6.44 5.29 -2.21
C GLN A 248 5.37 5.92 -1.31
N ASP A 249 4.21 5.29 -1.18
CA ASP A 249 3.11 5.76 -0.34
C ASP A 249 3.51 5.76 1.14
N ASP A 250 4.20 4.70 1.61
CA ASP A 250 4.74 4.62 2.97
C ASP A 250 5.79 5.71 3.23
N ALA A 251 6.67 5.96 2.25
CA ALA A 251 7.66 7.02 2.34
C ALA A 251 7.02 8.42 2.40
N ILE A 252 6.03 8.69 1.55
CA ILE A 252 5.29 9.97 1.54
C ILE A 252 4.56 10.16 2.88
N SER A 253 3.84 9.14 3.34
CA SER A 253 3.17 9.15 4.65
C SER A 253 4.14 9.44 5.80
N SER A 254 5.33 8.84 5.78
CA SER A 254 6.34 9.08 6.82
C SER A 254 6.87 10.52 6.82
N VAL A 255 6.98 11.18 5.66
CA VAL A 255 7.43 12.58 5.54
C VAL A 255 6.33 13.53 6.05
N GLU A 256 5.08 13.31 5.66
CA GLU A 256 3.93 14.10 6.11
C GLU A 256 3.77 14.04 7.64
N VAL A 257 3.95 12.84 8.21
CA VAL A 257 3.93 12.63 9.67
C VAL A 257 5.09 13.37 10.36
N GLN A 258 6.30 13.35 9.78
CA GLN A 258 7.44 14.09 10.33
C GLN A 258 7.23 15.61 10.29
N GLU A 259 6.63 16.15 9.23
CA GLU A 259 6.30 17.58 9.14
C GLU A 259 5.24 18.00 10.17
N LEU A 260 4.22 17.17 10.41
CA LEU A 260 3.23 17.40 11.46
C LEU A 260 3.88 17.44 12.85
N PHE A 261 4.75 16.46 13.17
CA PHE A 261 5.48 16.45 14.44
C PHE A 261 6.40 17.67 14.59
N LEU A 262 7.09 18.10 13.53
CA LEU A 262 7.94 19.29 13.56
C LEU A 262 7.12 20.57 13.81
N ASN A 263 5.94 20.68 13.21
CA ASN A 263 5.05 21.81 13.45
C ASN A 263 4.50 21.82 14.88
N GLU A 264 4.17 20.65 15.43
CA GLU A 264 3.72 20.52 16.81
C GLU A 264 4.82 20.88 17.82
N ILE A 265 6.07 20.44 17.60
CA ILE A 265 7.23 20.84 18.41
C ILE A 265 7.40 22.37 18.39
N LYS A 266 7.35 23.00 17.21
CA LYS A 266 7.46 24.47 17.10
C LYS A 266 6.36 25.20 17.87
N ASN A 267 5.13 24.66 17.88
CA ASN A 267 4.03 25.25 18.64
C ASN A 267 4.28 25.13 20.15
N ILE A 268 4.71 23.96 20.63
CA ILE A 268 5.04 23.74 22.05
C ILE A 268 6.20 24.63 22.49
N GLU A 269 7.25 24.78 21.67
CA GLU A 269 8.38 25.68 21.96
C GLU A 269 7.92 27.13 22.13
N LYS A 270 6.99 27.59 21.29
CA LYS A 270 6.40 28.92 21.40
C LYS A 270 5.63 29.11 22.71
N ASP A 271 4.81 28.13 23.09
CA ASP A 271 4.04 28.17 24.34
C ASP A 271 4.97 28.19 25.57
N ILE A 272 6.07 27.42 25.55
CA ILE A 272 7.07 27.43 26.61
C ILE A 272 7.72 28.82 26.74
N ILE A 273 8.08 29.46 25.63
CA ILE A 273 8.68 30.81 25.63
C ILE A 273 7.72 31.83 26.25
N ASP A 274 6.43 31.76 25.91
CA ASP A 274 5.44 32.69 26.43
C ASP A 274 5.16 32.45 27.93
N LEU A 275 5.11 31.18 28.37
CA LEU A 275 5.04 30.84 29.79
C LEU A 275 6.28 31.30 30.58
N GLN A 276 7.48 31.20 30.00
CA GLN A 276 8.70 31.69 30.62
C GLN A 276 8.67 33.21 30.82
N LYS A 277 8.16 33.97 29.85
CA LYS A 277 7.97 35.42 29.98
C LYS A 277 6.96 35.75 31.09
N GLU A 278 5.84 35.02 31.15
CA GLU A 278 4.83 35.22 32.19
C GLU A 278 5.41 34.93 33.59
N TYR A 279 6.16 33.84 33.73
CA TYR A 279 6.84 33.48 34.96
C TYR A 279 7.83 34.56 35.40
N GLN A 280 8.65 35.08 34.49
CA GLN A 280 9.60 36.15 34.81
C GLN A 280 8.89 37.41 35.29
N ASN A 281 7.81 37.81 34.61
CA ASN A 281 7.02 38.97 35.04
C ASN A 281 6.43 38.77 36.45
N LYS A 282 5.87 37.59 36.74
CA LYS A 282 5.37 37.26 38.09
C LYS A 282 6.47 37.29 39.15
N LYS A 283 7.68 36.82 38.81
CA LYS A 283 8.84 36.86 39.69
C LYS A 283 9.25 38.31 40.01
N ASP A 284 9.30 39.18 39.00
CA ASP A 284 9.62 40.60 39.18
C ASP A 284 8.58 41.31 40.06
N ILE A 285 7.29 40.98 39.90
CA ILE A 285 6.21 41.49 40.76
C ILE A 285 6.39 41.03 42.21
N LEU A 286 6.71 39.74 42.42
CA LEU A 286 6.92 39.18 43.75
C LEU A 286 8.10 39.83 44.47
N GLU A 287 9.19 40.11 43.77
CA GLU A 287 10.36 40.79 44.32
C GLU A 287 10.00 42.21 44.79
N LYS A 288 9.27 42.97 43.97
CA LYS A 288 8.77 44.30 44.35
C LYS A 288 7.90 44.25 45.60
N LEU A 289 6.95 43.30 45.67
CA LEU A 289 6.08 43.14 46.84
C LEU A 289 6.88 42.73 48.09
N THR A 290 7.91 41.91 47.95
CA THR A 290 8.77 41.49 49.06
C THR A 290 9.53 42.67 49.65
N ASN A 291 10.09 43.54 48.79
CA ASN A 291 10.79 44.75 49.22
C ASN A 291 9.85 45.72 49.95
N ILE A 292 8.64 45.96 49.41
CA ILE A 292 7.62 46.79 50.07
C ILE A 292 7.27 46.20 51.46
N ASN A 293 7.08 44.89 51.54
CA ASN A 293 6.74 44.24 52.81
C ASN A 293 7.88 44.35 53.85
N GLN A 294 9.14 44.26 53.43
CA GLN A 294 10.29 44.49 54.31
C GLN A 294 10.32 45.92 54.86
N GLU A 295 10.03 46.91 54.01
CA GLU A 295 9.96 48.33 54.41
C GLU A 295 8.84 48.57 55.43
N TYR A 296 7.65 48.01 55.21
CA TYR A 296 6.54 48.05 56.18
C TYR A 296 6.91 47.42 57.53
N ASN A 297 7.56 46.25 57.53
CA ASN A 297 7.97 45.58 58.76
C ASN A 297 9.03 46.37 59.54
N HIS A 298 9.87 47.15 58.86
CA HIS A 298 10.81 48.06 59.52
C HIS A 298 10.10 49.23 60.21
N LEU A 299 9.10 49.83 59.56
CA LEU A 299 8.30 50.92 60.13
C LEU A 299 7.53 50.45 61.38
N LEU A 300 6.89 49.28 61.31
CA LEU A 300 6.17 48.68 62.44
C LEU A 300 7.07 48.49 63.69
N LYS A 301 8.31 48.04 63.50
CA LYS A 301 9.26 47.89 64.63
C LYS A 301 9.65 49.22 65.28
N GLN A 302 9.76 50.30 64.51
CA GLN A 302 10.07 51.63 65.05
C GLN A 302 8.91 52.17 65.90
N ASP A 303 7.67 51.95 65.47
CA ASP A 303 6.48 52.37 66.22
C ASP A 303 6.31 51.57 67.53
N ASP A 304 6.58 50.26 67.51
CA ASP A 304 6.54 49.41 68.70
C ASP A 304 7.61 49.82 69.74
N GLU A 305 8.84 50.15 69.31
CA GLU A 305 9.91 50.63 70.19
C GLU A 305 9.58 51.99 70.83
N ALA A 306 8.95 52.90 70.08
CA ALA A 306 8.48 54.18 70.61
C ALA A 306 7.39 53.98 71.68
N LEU A 307 6.47 53.03 71.48
CA LEU A 307 5.38 52.75 72.43
C LEU A 307 5.88 52.13 73.75
N ILE A 308 6.88 51.24 73.68
CA ILE A 308 7.48 50.60 74.87
C ILE A 308 8.20 51.64 75.75
N THR A 309 8.83 52.63 75.13
CA THR A 309 9.58 53.68 75.84
C THR A 309 8.63 54.59 76.65
N ILE A 310 7.45 54.92 76.12
CA ILE A 310 6.44 55.75 76.80
C ILE A 310 5.82 55.03 78.02
N HIS A 311 5.70 53.70 77.98
CA HIS A 311 5.08 52.93 79.05
C HIS A 311 5.99 52.64 80.25
N GLN A 312 7.33 52.69 80.10
CA GLN A 312 8.26 52.41 81.20
C GLN A 312 8.34 53.56 82.23
N ASP A 313 8.27 54.81 81.80
CA ASP A 313 8.39 55.96 82.70
C ASP A 313 7.19 56.11 83.66
N ASN A 314 5.99 55.74 83.22
CA ASN A 314 4.77 55.83 84.03
C ASN A 314 4.61 54.70 85.07
N TYR A 315 5.32 53.57 84.90
CA TYR A 315 5.17 52.40 85.78
C TYR A 315 5.86 52.60 87.15
N LYS A 316 6.94 53.38 87.18
CA LYS A 316 7.73 53.62 88.40
C LYS A 316 7.02 54.54 89.40
N GLU A 317 6.38 55.60 88.92
CA GLU A 317 5.55 56.49 89.77
C GLU A 317 4.34 55.75 90.38
N TYR A 318 3.71 54.86 89.62
CA TYR A 318 2.57 54.07 90.10
C TYR A 318 2.97 53.06 91.19
N GLN A 319 4.14 52.43 91.08
CA GLN A 319 4.66 51.53 92.12
C GLN A 319 4.93 52.27 93.43
N GLU A 320 5.58 53.43 93.38
CA GLU A 320 5.89 54.24 94.57
C GLU A 320 4.61 54.71 95.29
N TYR A 321 3.58 55.08 94.51
CA TYR A 321 2.28 55.46 95.06
C TYR A 321 1.58 54.32 95.82
N ILE A 322 1.55 53.11 95.24
CA ILE A 322 0.94 51.93 95.89
C ILE A 322 1.68 51.55 97.17
N PHE A 323 3.02 51.57 97.17
CA PHE A 323 3.82 51.30 98.36
C PHE A 323 3.52 52.30 99.49
N SER A 324 3.33 53.58 99.17
CA SER A 324 3.00 54.61 100.15
C SER A 324 1.65 54.35 100.86
N ILE A 325 0.65 53.86 100.11
CA ILE A 325 -0.69 53.54 100.64
C ILE A 325 -0.63 52.32 101.55
N ILE A 326 0.09 51.26 101.13
CA ILE A 326 0.26 50.04 101.92
C ILE A 326 0.96 50.37 103.25
N HIS A 327 2.04 51.16 103.19
CA HIS A 327 2.80 51.54 104.38
C HIS A 327 1.96 52.39 105.36
N LYS A 328 1.18 53.36 104.86
CA LYS A 328 0.23 54.13 105.68
C LYS A 328 -0.84 53.27 106.33
N THR A 329 -1.38 52.32 105.58
CA THR A 329 -2.45 51.43 106.05
C THR A 329 -1.95 50.48 107.14
N LEU A 330 -0.71 50.00 107.03
CA LEU A 330 -0.07 49.12 108.02
C LEU A 330 0.25 49.83 109.35
N MET A 331 0.61 51.11 109.32
CA MET A 331 0.92 51.89 110.53
C MET A 331 -0.31 52.22 111.38
N ASN A 332 -1.52 52.12 110.81
CA ASN A 332 -2.78 52.43 111.51
C ASN A 332 -3.44 51.20 112.17
N LEU A 333 -2.81 50.02 112.15
CA LEU A 333 -3.35 48.80 112.75
C LEU A 333 -3.02 48.70 114.26
N SER A 334 -3.91 48.06 115.04
CA SER A 334 -3.82 47.90 116.50
C SER A 334 -2.51 47.23 116.99
N PRO A 335 -1.96 47.57 118.17
CA PRO A 335 -0.73 46.98 118.73
C PRO A 335 -0.79 45.46 118.97
N ASP A 336 -1.98 44.89 119.21
CA ASP A 336 -2.15 43.47 119.56
C ASP A 336 -1.88 42.51 118.37
N ASP A 337 -1.82 43.01 117.14
CA ASP A 337 -1.61 42.23 115.91
C ASP A 337 -0.14 42.18 115.42
N THR A 338 0.83 42.46 116.31
CA THR A 338 2.25 42.66 115.93
C THR A 338 2.87 41.47 115.18
N TYR A 339 2.49 40.24 115.48
CA TYR A 339 2.99 39.04 114.78
C TYR A 339 2.37 38.86 113.38
N ARG A 340 1.07 39.15 113.21
CA ARG A 340 0.38 39.10 111.90
C ARG A 340 0.92 40.17 110.94
N LYS A 341 1.28 41.35 111.47
CA LYS A 341 1.89 42.45 110.69
C LYS A 341 3.22 42.04 110.07
N ARG A 342 4.09 41.34 110.81
CA ARG A 342 5.41 40.92 110.33
C ARG A 342 5.31 39.88 109.22
N ASP A 343 4.37 38.94 109.32
CA ASP A 343 4.20 37.89 108.30
C ASP A 343 3.54 38.42 107.02
N LEU A 344 2.60 39.37 107.13
CA LEU A 344 2.03 40.07 105.97
C LEU A 344 3.09 40.90 105.24
N LEU A 345 3.93 41.65 105.96
CA LEU A 345 5.05 42.41 105.39
C LEU A 345 6.05 41.50 104.67
N LYS A 346 6.48 40.40 105.31
CA LYS A 346 7.38 39.42 104.68
C LYS A 346 6.74 38.72 103.48
N SER A 347 5.43 38.51 103.48
CA SER A 347 4.72 37.92 102.34
C SER A 347 4.65 38.89 101.16
N ILE A 348 4.47 40.19 101.42
CA ILE A 348 4.44 41.22 100.38
C ILE A 348 5.87 41.42 99.81
N GLU A 349 6.90 41.53 100.65
CA GLU A 349 8.31 41.61 100.20
C GLU A 349 8.70 40.41 99.32
N ARG A 350 8.36 39.18 99.72
CA ARG A 350 8.66 37.98 98.93
C ARG A 350 7.91 37.92 97.59
N LYS A 351 6.68 38.44 97.54
CA LYS A 351 5.82 38.34 96.34
C LYS A 351 6.18 39.39 95.28
N HIS A 352 6.82 40.48 95.68
CA HIS A 352 7.18 41.60 94.81
C HIS A 352 8.67 41.69 94.46
N GLN A 353 9.51 40.71 94.87
CA GLN A 353 10.95 40.64 94.57
C GLN A 353 11.66 42.00 94.70
N LEU A 354 11.70 42.53 95.93
CA LEU A 354 12.66 43.55 96.33
C LEU A 354 13.97 42.90 96.79
#